data_AF-A0A945Y5I7-F1
#
_entry.id   AF-A0A945Y5I7-F1
#
_cell.length_a   1.000
_cell.length_b   1.000
_cell.length_c   1.000
_cell.angle_alpha   90.00
_cell.angle_beta   90.00
_cell.angle_gamma   90.00
#
_symmetry.space_group_name_H-M   'P 1'
#
loop_
_entity.id
_entity.type
_entity.pdbx_description
1 polymer ?
#
loop_
_entity_poly.entity_id
_entity_poly.type
_entity_poly.pdbx_seq_one_letter_code
_entity_poly.pdbx_strand_id
1 'polypeptide(L)'
;FEAILIIAALIAFLVKSRNQSRVKSIHMGVILGILASFATAYIIHEILHFSMASQELLEGWIMLVAVFILFWVSYWLVSKIDNKRWQEYINKHMRGALSKGNTYTLAAVAFISVYREGFETVLFYKALYLYAEGGTGGILPGFLAGCVVLALVFYLINNLGLRIPIKWFFGFTSVLLYYMAFTFMGKGLHELQMGEQLGMTAANFLPSIPWLGMYPTWETFIGQGVLFAAFVFALIYTFIIKAELGTTHLQEETSQLQGHITQVHDLVEHISHHAKRCEVFLKDTPDQDLQELSEHLKEIDVKIHELFGHVKHVENQLQDEYEKLANNAFDKKTN
;
A
#
# COMPACT_ATOMS: atom_id res chain seq x y z
N PHE A 1 -3.20 7.40 8.90
CA PHE A 1 -4.19 6.44 8.40
C PHE A 1 -3.66 5.01 8.30
N GLU A 2 -2.35 4.80 8.14
CA GLU A 2 -1.78 3.45 8.01
C GLU A 2 -1.86 2.67 9.33
N ALA A 3 -1.70 3.35 10.48
CA ALA A 3 -1.79 2.71 11.79
C ALA A 3 -3.17 2.06 12.04
N ILE A 4 -4.26 2.78 11.76
CA ILE A 4 -5.63 2.27 11.95
C ILE A 4 -5.89 1.05 11.07
N LEU A 5 -5.42 1.09 9.82
CA LEU A 5 -5.54 -0.02 8.87
C LEU A 5 -4.76 -1.26 9.33
N ILE A 6 -3.52 -1.08 9.81
CA ILE A 6 -2.70 -2.17 10.36
C ILE A 6 -3.37 -2.74 11.62
N ILE A 7 -3.83 -1.90 12.54
CA ILE A 7 -4.49 -2.33 13.78
C ILE A 7 -5.78 -3.10 13.46
N ALA A 8 -6.61 -2.59 12.56
CA ALA A 8 -7.85 -3.25 12.14
C ALA A 8 -7.56 -4.62 11.52
N ALA A 9 -6.54 -4.73 10.66
CA ALA A 9 -6.11 -6.00 10.09
C ALA A 9 -5.60 -7.00 11.14
N LEU A 10 -4.79 -6.53 12.10
CA LEU A 10 -4.27 -7.35 13.19
C LEU A 10 -5.41 -7.85 14.12
N ILE A 11 -6.36 -6.98 14.46
CA ILE A 11 -7.52 -7.34 15.29
C ILE A 11 -8.42 -8.32 14.54
N ALA A 12 -8.77 -8.03 13.29
CA ALA A 12 -9.58 -8.93 12.46
C ALA A 12 -8.96 -10.32 12.32
N PHE A 13 -7.63 -10.39 12.17
CA PHE A 13 -6.90 -11.65 12.12
C PHE A 13 -6.95 -12.44 13.44
N LEU A 14 -6.74 -11.78 14.59
CA LEU A 14 -6.79 -12.45 15.90
C LEU A 14 -8.20 -12.93 16.26
N VAL A 15 -9.22 -12.15 15.90
CA VAL A 15 -10.63 -12.53 16.07
C VAL A 15 -10.95 -13.74 15.19
N LYS A 16 -10.53 -13.74 13.92
CA LYS A 16 -10.73 -14.88 13.00
C LYS A 16 -9.97 -16.13 13.43
N SER A 17 -8.80 -15.98 14.05
CA SER A 17 -7.97 -17.09 14.56
C SER A 17 -8.39 -17.59 15.95
N ARG A 18 -9.56 -17.17 16.47
CA ARG A 18 -10.07 -17.48 17.83
C ARG A 18 -9.12 -17.14 18.98
N ASN A 19 -8.11 -16.29 18.76
CA ASN A 19 -7.06 -15.98 19.74
C ASN A 19 -7.27 -14.59 20.36
N GLN A 20 -8.50 -14.36 20.86
CA GLN A 20 -8.98 -13.07 21.35
C GLN A 20 -8.17 -12.54 22.55
N SER A 21 -7.55 -13.42 23.34
CA SER A 21 -6.71 -13.03 24.47
C SER A 21 -5.51 -12.17 24.06
N ARG A 22 -4.99 -12.35 22.84
CA ARG A 22 -3.84 -11.61 22.31
C ARG A 22 -4.19 -10.21 21.79
N VAL A 23 -5.48 -9.88 21.67
CA VAL A 23 -5.95 -8.53 21.31
C VAL A 23 -5.52 -7.51 22.38
N LYS A 24 -5.40 -7.93 23.64
CA LYS A 24 -4.88 -7.09 24.73
C LYS A 24 -3.45 -6.61 24.47
N SER A 25 -2.60 -7.44 23.86
CA SER A 25 -1.22 -7.05 23.52
C SER A 25 -1.17 -5.98 22.43
N ILE A 26 -2.10 -6.00 21.47
CA ILE A 26 -2.23 -4.92 20.47
C ILE A 26 -2.60 -3.62 21.18
N HIS A 27 -3.61 -3.63 22.06
CA HIS A 27 -4.03 -2.44 22.80
C HIS A 27 -2.89 -1.85 23.65
N MET A 28 -2.09 -2.71 24.30
CA MET A 28 -0.90 -2.27 25.04
C MET A 28 0.11 -1.57 24.12
N GLY A 29 0.36 -2.12 22.93
CA GLY A 29 1.22 -1.49 21.92
C GLY A 29 0.69 -0.13 21.45
N VAL A 30 -0.63 -0.02 21.21
CA VAL A 30 -1.29 1.23 20.82
C VAL A 30 -1.15 2.30 21.90
N ILE A 31 -1.46 1.97 23.17
CA ILE A 31 -1.35 2.91 24.28
C ILE A 31 0.09 3.40 24.44
N LEU A 32 1.07 2.48 24.39
CA LEU A 32 2.48 2.82 24.49
C LEU A 32 2.93 3.72 23.34
N GLY A 33 2.42 3.48 22.12
CA GLY A 33 2.73 4.29 20.94
C GLY A 33 2.19 5.71 21.05
N ILE A 34 0.97 5.87 21.57
CA ILE A 34 0.38 7.18 21.85
C ILE A 34 1.22 7.94 22.88
N LEU A 35 1.55 7.30 24.00
CA LEU A 35 2.37 7.90 25.06
C LEU A 35 3.76 8.32 24.54
N ALA A 36 4.40 7.47 23.75
CA ALA A 36 5.70 7.79 23.13
C ALA A 36 5.60 8.97 22.13
N SER A 37 4.47 9.09 21.43
CA SER A 37 4.23 10.21 20.51
C SER A 37 4.10 11.54 21.28
N PHE A 38 3.35 11.56 22.39
CA PHE A 38 3.28 12.74 23.26
C PHE A 38 4.63 13.07 23.91
N ALA A 39 5.38 12.06 24.35
CA ALA A 39 6.73 12.26 24.87
C ALA A 39 7.66 12.89 23.82
N THR A 40 7.55 12.45 22.56
CA THR A 40 8.34 13.03 21.46
C THR A 40 7.93 14.48 21.18
N ALA A 41 6.63 14.79 21.20
CA ALA A 41 6.14 16.16 21.08
C ALA A 41 6.70 17.08 22.17
N TYR A 42 6.72 16.61 23.41
CA TYR A 42 7.30 17.33 24.54
C TYR A 42 8.80 17.58 24.35
N ILE A 43 9.56 16.55 23.97
CA ILE A 43 11.01 16.66 23.72
C ILE A 43 11.31 17.69 22.62
N ILE A 44 10.58 17.65 21.50
CA ILE A 44 10.75 18.60 20.39
C ILE A 44 10.43 20.04 20.85
N HIS A 45 9.38 20.22 21.65
CA HIS A 45 9.03 21.52 22.20
C HIS A 45 10.15 22.09 23.07
N GLU A 46 10.68 21.26 23.96
CA GLU A 46 11.72 21.66 24.91
C GLU A 46 13.04 22.03 24.21
N ILE A 47 13.48 21.23 23.22
CA ILE A 47 14.71 21.47 22.45
C ILE A 47 14.69 22.84 21.75
N LEU A 48 13.54 23.21 21.17
CA LEU A 48 13.36 24.50 20.50
C LEU A 48 13.39 25.66 21.47
N HIS A 49 12.80 25.50 22.65
CA HIS A 49 12.73 26.57 23.67
C HIS A 49 14.11 26.94 24.22
N PHE A 50 15.02 25.97 24.34
CA PHE A 50 16.39 26.23 24.83
C PHE A 50 17.30 26.91 23.80
N SER A 51 16.99 26.82 22.51
CA SER A 51 17.91 27.21 21.43
C SER A 51 17.50 28.51 20.73
N MET A 52 17.23 29.58 21.49
CA MET A 52 16.81 30.89 20.95
C MET A 52 17.80 31.48 19.93
N ALA A 53 19.11 31.22 20.09
CA ALA A 53 20.16 31.74 19.19
C ALA A 53 20.24 31.03 17.82
N SER A 54 19.62 29.86 17.67
CA SER A 54 19.60 29.09 16.42
C SER A 54 18.20 28.60 16.07
N GLN A 55 17.18 29.35 16.52
CA GLN A 55 15.78 28.98 16.35
C GLN A 55 15.44 28.85 14.87
N GLU A 56 15.81 29.82 14.03
CA GLU A 56 15.55 29.82 12.58
C GLU A 56 16.13 28.57 11.90
N LEU A 57 17.38 28.20 12.23
CA LEU A 57 18.02 26.98 11.71
C LEU A 57 17.24 25.72 12.10
N LEU A 58 16.87 25.61 13.37
CA LEU A 58 16.20 24.42 13.88
C LEU A 58 14.77 24.31 13.32
N GLU A 59 14.10 25.44 13.12
CA GLU A 59 12.81 25.51 12.44
C GLU A 59 12.90 25.06 10.98
N GLY A 60 13.90 25.56 10.23
CA GLY A 60 14.18 25.15 8.87
C GLY A 60 14.42 23.64 8.75
N TRP A 61 15.26 23.06 9.61
CA TRP A 61 15.52 21.61 9.61
C TRP A 61 14.29 20.78 9.96
N ILE A 62 13.48 21.20 10.94
CA ILE A 62 12.23 20.51 11.28
C ILE A 62 11.28 20.51 10.08
N MET A 63 11.16 21.64 9.38
CA MET A 63 10.33 21.72 8.18
C MET A 63 10.85 20.81 7.07
N LEU A 64 12.17 20.77 6.80
CA LEU A 64 12.73 19.87 5.79
C LEU A 64 12.55 18.38 6.13
N VAL A 65 12.67 18.00 7.40
CA VAL A 65 12.37 16.63 7.85
C VAL A 65 10.89 16.32 7.65
N ALA A 66 10.00 17.27 7.95
CA ALA A 66 8.57 17.13 7.68
C ALA A 66 8.28 16.97 6.18
N VAL A 67 8.95 17.73 5.29
CA VAL A 67 8.82 17.60 3.83
C VAL A 67 9.16 16.18 3.37
N PHE A 68 10.28 15.63 3.84
CA PHE A 68 10.69 14.27 3.49
C PHE A 68 9.63 13.23 3.89
N ILE A 69 9.12 13.32 5.12
CA ILE A 69 8.11 12.39 5.64
C ILE A 69 6.78 12.54 4.89
N LEU A 70 6.30 13.77 4.72
CA LEU A 70 5.03 14.05 4.02
C LEU A 70 5.09 13.60 2.56
N PHE A 71 6.21 13.83 1.88
CA PHE A 71 6.43 13.33 0.52
C PHE A 71 6.41 11.81 0.47
N TRP A 72 7.13 11.15 1.39
CA TRP A 72 7.17 9.69 1.50
C TRP A 72 5.77 9.10 1.71
N VAL A 73 4.98 9.67 2.63
CA VAL A 73 3.63 9.18 2.95
C VAL A 73 2.65 9.50 1.83
N SER A 74 2.72 10.70 1.24
CA SER A 74 1.93 11.05 0.06
C SER A 74 2.15 10.04 -1.06
N TYR A 75 3.41 9.75 -1.38
CA TYR A 75 3.79 8.76 -2.39
C TYR A 75 3.31 7.34 -2.05
N TRP A 76 3.50 6.91 -0.81
CA TRP A 76 3.03 5.60 -0.34
C TRP A 76 1.53 5.44 -0.57
N LEU A 77 0.77 6.49 -0.26
CA LEU A 77 -0.68 6.50 -0.36
C LEU A 77 -1.15 6.43 -1.82
N VAL A 78 -0.47 7.14 -2.73
CA VAL A 78 -0.70 7.02 -4.18
C VAL A 78 -0.40 5.59 -4.67
N SER A 79 0.69 4.98 -4.21
CA SER A 79 1.10 3.62 -4.58
C SER A 79 0.11 2.52 -4.15
N LYS A 80 -0.77 2.84 -3.20
CA LYS A 80 -1.80 1.97 -2.61
C LYS A 80 -3.20 2.16 -3.20
N ILE A 81 -3.39 3.08 -4.15
CA ILE A 81 -4.67 3.30 -4.87
C ILE A 81 -5.14 2.04 -5.64
N ASP A 82 -4.27 1.06 -5.86
CA ASP A 82 -4.59 -0.16 -6.59
C ASP A 82 -5.12 -1.31 -5.70
N ASN A 83 -6.42 -1.61 -5.83
CA ASN A 83 -7.19 -2.53 -4.98
C ASN A 83 -6.62 -3.96 -4.85
N LYS A 84 -5.86 -4.44 -5.85
CA LYS A 84 -5.26 -5.79 -5.82
C LYS A 84 -4.14 -5.92 -4.77
N ARG A 85 -3.37 -4.84 -4.55
CA ARG A 85 -2.25 -4.83 -3.59
C ARG A 85 -2.68 -4.79 -2.14
N TRP A 86 -3.88 -4.30 -1.85
CA TRP A 86 -4.45 -4.34 -0.50
C TRP A 86 -4.71 -5.78 -0.06
N GLN A 87 -5.31 -6.59 -0.94
CA GLN A 87 -5.56 -8.01 -0.72
C GLN A 87 -4.24 -8.80 -0.59
N GLU A 88 -3.24 -8.53 -1.43
CA GLU A 88 -1.91 -9.15 -1.34
C GLU A 88 -1.10 -8.71 -0.11
N TYR A 89 -1.16 -7.43 0.29
CA TYR A 89 -0.48 -6.92 1.48
C TYR A 89 -1.03 -7.57 2.75
N ILE A 90 -2.36 -7.66 2.84
CA ILE A 90 -3.07 -8.37 3.90
C ILE A 90 -2.65 -9.84 3.89
N ASN A 91 -2.68 -10.53 2.75
CA ASN A 91 -2.31 -11.95 2.65
C ASN A 91 -0.83 -12.23 2.98
N LYS A 92 0.11 -11.36 2.58
CA LYS A 92 1.55 -11.52 2.82
C LYS A 92 1.94 -11.24 4.28
N HIS A 93 1.40 -10.20 4.90
CA HIS A 93 1.65 -9.90 6.33
C HIS A 93 0.94 -10.90 7.26
N MET A 94 -0.20 -11.45 6.81
CA MET A 94 -0.96 -12.47 7.54
C MET A 94 -0.24 -13.84 7.56
N ARG A 95 0.51 -14.19 6.50
CA ARG A 95 1.29 -15.44 6.44
C ARG A 95 2.62 -15.36 7.22
N GLY A 96 3.29 -14.21 7.25
CA GLY A 96 4.57 -14.04 7.98
C GLY A 96 4.44 -14.07 9.51
N ALA A 97 3.31 -13.61 10.05
CA ALA A 97 3.05 -13.58 11.49
C ALA A 97 2.76 -14.96 12.11
N LEU A 98 2.50 -15.98 11.28
CA LEU A 98 2.16 -17.34 11.72
C LEU A 98 3.38 -18.19 12.12
N SER A 99 4.61 -17.82 11.75
CA SER A 99 5.78 -18.65 12.07
C SER A 99 6.37 -18.39 13.46
N LYS A 100 6.05 -17.28 14.12
CA LYS A 100 6.60 -16.92 15.43
C LYS A 100 5.48 -16.40 16.32
N GLY A 101 4.82 -17.31 17.02
CA GLY A 101 3.71 -17.04 17.94
C GLY A 101 4.08 -16.21 19.18
N ASN A 102 4.76 -15.07 19.05
CA ASN A 102 5.15 -14.21 20.16
C ASN A 102 4.21 -13.00 20.31
N THR A 103 3.52 -12.91 21.44
CA THR A 103 2.59 -11.80 21.80
C THR A 103 3.28 -10.43 21.78
N TYR A 104 4.58 -10.39 22.05
CA TYR A 104 5.40 -9.18 21.98
C TYR A 104 5.56 -8.65 20.56
N THR A 105 5.58 -9.50 19.53
CA THR A 105 5.70 -9.07 18.13
C THR A 105 4.46 -8.30 17.69
N LEU A 106 3.27 -8.76 18.07
CA LEU A 106 2.01 -8.07 17.76
C LEU A 106 1.94 -6.69 18.45
N ALA A 107 2.35 -6.63 19.72
CA ALA A 107 2.44 -5.38 20.47
C ALA A 107 3.46 -4.41 19.84
N ALA A 108 4.64 -4.90 19.43
CA ALA A 108 5.68 -4.10 18.80
C ALA A 108 5.23 -3.56 17.44
N VAL A 109 4.57 -4.37 16.60
CA VAL A 109 4.04 -3.90 15.31
C VAL A 109 2.97 -2.83 15.53
N ALA A 110 2.06 -3.01 16.48
CA ALA A 110 1.06 -2.00 16.81
C ALA A 110 1.72 -0.71 17.34
N PHE A 111 2.70 -0.84 18.24
CA PHE A 111 3.47 0.28 18.78
C PHE A 111 4.17 1.08 17.69
N ILE A 112 4.98 0.42 16.84
CA ILE A 112 5.73 1.09 15.76
C ILE A 112 4.77 1.77 14.79
N SER A 113 3.65 1.11 14.45
CA SER A 113 2.66 1.67 13.54
C SER A 113 2.02 2.94 14.09
N VAL A 114 1.60 2.94 15.36
CA VAL A 114 1.00 4.10 16.02
C VAL A 114 2.02 5.21 16.28
N TYR A 115 3.21 4.85 16.76
CA TYR A 115 4.27 5.81 17.02
C TYR A 115 4.70 6.55 15.76
N ARG A 116 4.86 5.85 14.63
CA ARG A 116 5.20 6.50 13.35
C ARG A 116 4.12 7.51 12.92
N GLU A 117 2.85 7.13 13.03
CA GLU A 117 1.75 8.02 12.69
C GLU A 117 1.66 9.23 13.64
N GLY A 118 1.86 9.01 14.94
CA GLY A 118 1.90 10.06 15.94
C GLY A 118 3.10 10.99 15.73
N PHE A 119 4.27 10.45 15.42
CA PHE A 119 5.48 11.21 15.10
C PHE A 119 5.29 12.10 13.87
N GLU A 120 4.72 11.57 12.78
CA GLU A 120 4.36 12.35 11.60
C GLU A 120 3.39 13.47 11.94
N THR A 121 2.34 13.17 12.72
CA THR A 121 1.35 14.17 13.15
C THR A 121 1.99 15.28 13.99
N VAL A 122 2.88 14.93 14.91
CA VAL A 122 3.61 15.88 15.77
C VAL A 122 4.51 16.77 14.94
N LEU A 123 5.31 16.21 14.02
CA LEU A 123 6.16 17.00 13.14
C LEU A 123 5.35 17.89 12.21
N PHE A 124 4.26 17.38 11.65
CA PHE A 124 3.36 18.15 10.80
C PHE A 124 2.76 19.35 11.53
N TYR A 125 2.18 19.13 12.71
CA TYR A 125 1.60 20.22 13.52
C TYR A 125 2.66 21.20 13.98
N LYS A 126 3.86 20.72 14.30
CA LYS A 126 4.96 21.59 14.67
C LYS A 126 5.39 22.45 13.50
N ALA A 127 5.64 21.87 12.33
CA ALA A 127 5.97 22.60 11.12
C ALA A 127 4.87 23.62 10.76
N LEU A 128 3.58 23.27 10.91
CA LEU A 128 2.47 24.19 10.70
C LEU A 128 2.44 25.34 11.71
N TYR A 129 2.77 25.06 12.98
CA TYR A 129 2.85 26.09 14.02
C TYR A 129 3.98 27.08 13.73
N LEU A 130 5.15 26.57 13.35
CA LEU A 130 6.30 27.38 12.93
C LEU A 130 5.97 28.17 11.65
N TYR A 131 5.18 27.57 10.75
CA TYR A 131 4.71 28.24 9.55
C TYR A 131 3.86 29.50 9.86
N ALA A 132 3.11 29.50 10.95
CA ALA A 132 2.14 30.55 11.24
C ALA A 132 2.72 31.83 11.90
N GLU A 133 4.01 31.90 12.28
CA GLU A 133 4.73 33.13 12.72
C GLU A 133 3.93 34.07 13.66
N GLY A 134 3.08 33.54 14.55
CA GLY A 134 2.26 34.32 15.49
C GLY A 134 0.75 34.40 15.20
N GLY A 135 0.30 33.99 14.00
CA GLY A 135 -1.11 33.82 13.61
C GLY A 135 -1.72 32.48 14.01
N THR A 136 -1.43 31.99 15.23
CA THR A 136 -1.79 30.62 15.67
C THR A 136 -3.30 30.42 15.88
N GLY A 137 -4.07 31.50 15.90
CA GLY A 137 -5.51 31.49 16.12
C GLY A 137 -6.32 30.69 15.09
N GLY A 138 -5.76 30.44 13.90
CA GLY A 138 -6.40 29.62 12.85
C GLY A 138 -6.19 28.10 12.99
N ILE A 139 -5.16 27.67 13.73
CA ILE A 139 -4.76 26.25 13.79
C ILE A 139 -5.80 25.42 14.56
N LEU A 140 -6.22 25.92 15.73
CA LEU A 140 -7.22 25.25 16.57
C LEU A 140 -8.61 25.14 15.91
N PRO A 141 -9.21 26.22 15.35
CA PRO A 141 -10.48 26.09 14.65
C PRO A 141 -10.37 25.23 13.39
N GLY A 142 -9.23 25.26 12.68
CA GLY A 142 -8.96 24.37 11.55
C GLY A 142 -8.94 22.89 11.97
N PHE A 143 -8.29 22.56 13.09
CA PHE A 143 -8.29 21.21 13.66
C PHE A 143 -9.70 20.75 14.06
N LEU A 144 -10.45 21.60 14.77
CA LEU A 144 -11.82 21.29 15.17
C LEU A 144 -12.74 21.11 13.95
N ALA A 145 -12.63 21.97 12.95
CA ALA A 145 -13.35 21.83 11.69
C ALA A 145 -12.99 20.52 10.98
N GLY A 146 -11.70 20.16 10.92
CA GLY A 146 -11.24 18.89 10.38
C GLY A 146 -11.82 17.68 11.12
N CYS A 147 -11.86 17.72 12.45
CA CYS A 147 -12.48 16.68 13.28
C CYS A 147 -13.99 16.54 13.00
N VAL A 148 -14.70 17.66 12.84
CA VAL A 148 -16.13 17.67 12.49
C VAL A 148 -16.35 17.06 11.09
N VAL A 149 -15.54 17.45 10.10
CA VAL A 149 -15.60 16.87 8.75
C VAL A 149 -15.32 15.37 8.78
N LEU A 150 -14.31 14.93 9.53
CA LEU A 150 -14.00 13.51 9.70
C LEU A 150 -15.13 12.73 10.37
N ALA A 151 -15.73 13.29 11.43
CA ALA A 151 -16.88 12.68 12.10
C ALA A 151 -18.08 12.56 11.16
N LEU A 152 -18.33 13.59 10.33
CA LEU A 152 -19.38 13.60 9.32
C LEU A 152 -19.13 12.56 8.22
N VAL A 153 -17.91 12.47 7.70
CA VAL A 153 -17.50 11.44 6.72
C VAL A 153 -17.66 10.04 7.31
N PHE A 154 -17.22 9.82 8.55
CA PHE A 154 -17.40 8.55 9.25
C PHE A 154 -18.88 8.18 9.39
N TYR A 155 -19.71 9.14 9.81
CA TYR A 155 -21.16 8.95 9.91
C TYR A 155 -21.79 8.63 8.55
N LEU A 156 -21.41 9.33 7.48
CA LEU A 156 -21.89 9.08 6.12
C LEU A 156 -21.53 7.66 5.64
N ILE A 157 -20.31 7.20 5.90
CA ILE A 157 -19.87 5.84 5.54
C ILE A 157 -20.66 4.79 6.35
N ASN A 158 -20.76 4.98 7.67
CA ASN A 158 -21.33 3.98 8.57
C ASN A 158 -22.86 3.90 8.47
N ASN A 159 -23.54 5.04 8.30
CA ASN A 159 -25.00 5.12 8.42
C ASN A 159 -25.73 5.21 7.06
N LEU A 160 -25.12 5.82 6.04
CA LEU A 160 -25.70 5.87 4.69
C LEU A 160 -25.19 4.74 3.77
N GLY A 161 -24.27 3.89 4.27
CA GLY A 161 -23.69 2.80 3.48
C GLY A 161 -22.94 3.30 2.23
N LEU A 162 -22.56 4.58 2.21
CA LEU A 162 -21.86 5.18 1.08
C LEU A 162 -20.51 4.50 0.94
N ARG A 163 -20.40 3.67 -0.09
CA ARG A 163 -19.14 3.05 -0.49
C ARG A 163 -18.26 4.12 -1.14
N ILE A 164 -17.58 4.92 -0.32
CA ILE A 164 -16.61 5.88 -0.84
C ILE A 164 -15.53 5.07 -1.57
N PRO A 165 -15.32 5.32 -2.87
CA PRO A 165 -14.26 4.66 -3.60
C PRO A 165 -12.91 5.05 -2.98
N ILE A 166 -12.28 4.07 -2.31
CA ILE A 166 -11.01 4.21 -1.57
C ILE A 166 -9.93 4.94 -2.41
N LYS A 167 -9.98 4.77 -3.73
CA LYS A 167 -9.12 5.45 -4.71
C LYS A 167 -9.16 6.97 -4.60
N TRP A 168 -10.36 7.55 -4.48
CA TRP A 168 -10.54 9.00 -4.40
C TRP A 168 -10.13 9.56 -3.05
N PHE A 169 -10.42 8.82 -1.98
CA PHE A 169 -9.96 9.19 -0.63
C PHE A 169 -8.44 9.28 -0.56
N PHE A 170 -7.74 8.24 -1.02
CA PHE A 170 -6.28 8.22 -1.04
C PHE A 170 -5.69 9.23 -2.01
N GLY A 171 -6.26 9.41 -3.20
CA GLY A 171 -5.82 10.45 -4.14
C GLY A 171 -5.93 11.85 -3.55
N PHE A 172 -7.08 12.20 -2.97
CA PHE A 172 -7.30 13.52 -2.38
C PHE A 172 -6.35 13.79 -1.20
N THR A 173 -6.23 12.82 -0.29
CA THR A 173 -5.33 12.96 0.86
C THR A 173 -3.86 13.02 0.46
N SER A 174 -3.43 12.26 -0.56
CA SER A 174 -2.07 12.38 -1.13
C SER A 174 -1.78 13.77 -1.68
N VAL A 175 -2.73 14.36 -2.43
CA VAL A 175 -2.57 15.70 -3.00
C VAL A 175 -2.46 16.75 -1.89
N LEU A 176 -3.27 16.63 -0.83
CA LEU A 176 -3.20 17.52 0.33
C LEU A 176 -1.84 17.41 1.04
N LEU A 177 -1.36 16.20 1.31
CA LEU A 177 -0.05 15.99 1.94
C LEU A 177 1.09 16.52 1.07
N TYR A 178 1.01 16.33 -0.26
CA TYR A 178 1.99 16.87 -1.18
C TYR A 178 1.98 18.40 -1.21
N TYR A 179 0.80 19.03 -1.23
CA TYR A 179 0.65 20.47 -1.13
C TYR A 179 1.36 21.01 0.13
N MET A 180 1.13 20.39 1.28
CA MET A 180 1.78 20.78 2.54
C MET A 180 3.30 20.61 2.48
N ALA A 181 3.79 19.50 1.92
CA ALA A 181 5.22 19.29 1.70
C ALA A 181 5.81 20.38 0.79
N PHE A 182 5.10 20.77 -0.26
CA PHE A 182 5.52 21.83 -1.17
C PHE A 182 5.63 23.19 -0.47
N THR A 183 4.64 23.55 0.35
CA THR A 183 4.68 24.81 1.11
C THR A 183 5.77 24.81 2.19
N PHE A 184 5.96 23.68 2.88
CA PHE A 184 7.01 23.55 3.91
C PHE A 184 8.41 23.50 3.32
N MET A 185 8.59 23.01 2.09
CA MET A 185 9.89 23.03 1.40
C MET A 185 10.36 24.46 1.19
N GLY A 186 9.48 25.32 0.67
CA GLY A 186 9.81 26.71 0.42
C GLY A 186 10.07 27.50 1.70
N LYS A 187 9.20 27.34 2.72
CA LYS A 187 9.42 28.00 4.02
C LYS A 187 10.65 27.46 4.77
N GLY A 188 10.84 26.15 4.82
CA GLY A 188 11.98 25.55 5.49
C GLY A 188 13.33 25.98 4.89
N LEU A 189 13.40 26.08 3.56
CA LEU A 189 14.59 26.64 2.91
C LEU A 189 14.76 28.14 3.20
N HIS A 190 13.68 28.90 3.28
CA HIS A 190 13.73 30.31 3.65
C HIS A 190 14.25 30.53 5.08
N GLU A 191 13.80 29.74 6.06
CA GLU A 191 14.31 29.79 7.44
C GLU A 191 15.81 29.45 7.52
N LEU A 192 16.28 28.50 6.70
CA LEU A 192 17.71 28.20 6.59
C LEU A 192 18.52 29.33 5.92
N GLN A 193 17.89 30.16 5.09
CA GLN A 193 18.50 31.39 4.55
C GLN A 193 18.60 32.46 5.63
N MET A 194 17.56 32.63 6.45
CA MET A 194 17.58 33.59 7.57
C MET A 194 18.64 33.19 8.61
N GLY A 195 18.76 31.90 8.89
CA GLY A 195 19.80 31.35 9.76
C GLY A 195 21.22 31.34 9.18
N GLU A 196 21.47 32.01 8.05
CA GLU A 196 22.76 32.14 7.35
C GLU A 196 23.43 30.80 6.93
N GLN A 197 22.70 29.67 6.95
CA GLN A 197 23.23 28.37 6.52
C GLN A 197 23.13 28.18 4.99
N LEU A 198 22.19 28.85 4.33
CA LEU A 198 22.01 28.86 2.88
C LEU A 198 22.21 30.27 2.31
N GLY A 199 22.78 30.33 1.10
CA GLY A 199 22.86 31.58 0.35
C GLY A 199 21.47 32.12 0.02
N MET A 200 21.34 33.45 0.00
CA MET A 200 20.12 34.14 -0.40
C MET A 200 20.35 34.83 -1.75
N THR A 201 20.12 34.12 -2.85
CA THR A 201 20.24 34.68 -4.20
C THR A 201 18.88 35.17 -4.67
N ALA A 202 18.66 36.49 -4.59
CA ALA A 202 17.40 37.10 -4.99
C ALA A 202 17.08 36.84 -6.48
N ALA A 203 15.88 36.34 -6.74
CA ALA A 203 15.36 36.11 -8.08
C ALA A 203 14.29 37.15 -8.40
N ASN A 204 14.73 38.33 -8.85
CA ASN A 204 13.89 39.53 -9.03
C ASN A 204 12.70 39.36 -10.00
N PHE A 205 12.69 38.31 -10.82
CA PHE A 205 11.63 38.02 -11.78
C PHE A 205 10.61 36.98 -11.27
N LEU A 206 10.83 36.37 -10.10
CA LEU A 206 9.97 35.33 -9.55
C LEU A 206 8.91 35.91 -8.60
N PRO A 207 7.66 35.40 -8.65
CA PRO A 207 6.59 35.89 -7.78
C PRO A 207 6.78 35.43 -6.34
N SER A 208 6.49 36.32 -5.38
CA SER A 208 6.33 35.95 -3.97
C SER A 208 4.90 35.52 -3.70
N ILE A 209 4.69 34.25 -3.35
CA ILE A 209 3.37 33.69 -3.02
C ILE A 209 3.47 33.07 -1.62
N PRO A 210 3.23 33.85 -0.55
CA PRO A 210 3.48 33.42 0.82
C PRO A 210 2.69 32.18 1.21
N TRP A 211 1.41 32.07 0.82
CA TRP A 211 0.57 30.90 1.16
C TRP A 211 1.00 29.59 0.48
N LEU A 212 1.80 29.67 -0.58
CA LEU A 212 2.36 28.52 -1.29
C LEU A 212 3.81 28.26 -0.87
N GLY A 213 4.32 29.01 0.13
CA GLY A 213 5.71 28.95 0.57
C GLY A 213 6.71 29.44 -0.48
N MET A 214 6.28 30.19 -1.50
CA MET A 214 7.17 30.64 -2.57
C MET A 214 7.78 31.99 -2.21
N TYR A 215 9.08 31.98 -1.92
CA TYR A 215 9.88 33.17 -1.63
C TYR A 215 10.75 33.51 -2.84
N PRO A 216 11.00 34.78 -3.18
CA PRO A 216 11.69 35.18 -4.41
C PRO A 216 13.21 34.96 -4.34
N THR A 217 13.64 33.73 -4.06
CA THR A 217 15.04 33.27 -4.01
C THR A 217 15.24 32.04 -4.88
N TRP A 218 16.39 31.91 -5.52
CA TRP A 218 16.67 30.78 -6.41
C TRP A 218 16.66 29.45 -5.66
N GLU A 219 17.18 29.43 -4.44
CA GLU A 219 17.34 28.22 -3.64
C GLU A 219 15.97 27.61 -3.27
N THR A 220 15.00 28.44 -2.88
CA THR A 220 13.64 27.99 -2.52
C THR A 220 12.90 27.44 -3.75
N PHE A 221 12.98 28.13 -4.89
CA PHE A 221 12.37 27.69 -6.15
C PHE A 221 13.02 26.42 -6.71
N ILE A 222 14.35 26.29 -6.64
CA ILE A 222 15.05 25.06 -7.04
C ILE A 222 14.60 23.92 -6.12
N GLY A 223 14.55 24.13 -4.81
CA GLY A 223 14.10 23.13 -3.85
C GLY A 223 12.68 22.64 -4.12
N GLN A 224 11.74 23.57 -4.30
CA GLN A 224 10.36 23.25 -4.66
C GLN A 224 10.25 22.59 -6.05
N GLY A 225 11.09 23.00 -7.02
CA GLY A 225 11.17 22.40 -8.35
C GLY A 225 11.67 20.96 -8.33
N VAL A 226 12.68 20.65 -7.51
CA VAL A 226 13.18 19.29 -7.29
C VAL A 226 12.09 18.41 -6.67
N LEU A 227 11.37 18.92 -5.67
CA LEU A 227 10.26 18.20 -5.05
C LEU A 227 9.13 17.93 -6.04
N PHE A 228 8.82 18.88 -6.91
CA PHE A 228 7.84 18.72 -7.98
C PHE A 228 8.27 17.68 -9.02
N ALA A 229 9.52 17.72 -9.46
CA ALA A 229 10.07 16.71 -10.36
C ALA A 229 10.00 15.31 -9.74
N ALA A 230 10.33 15.18 -8.45
CA ALA A 230 10.23 13.92 -7.71
C ALA A 230 8.77 13.42 -7.64
N PHE A 231 7.80 14.30 -7.44
CA PHE A 231 6.38 13.95 -7.43
C PHE A 231 5.88 13.48 -8.80
N VAL A 232 6.23 14.18 -9.88
CA VAL A 232 5.87 13.78 -11.24
C VAL A 232 6.49 12.44 -11.59
N PHE A 233 7.77 12.24 -11.26
CA PHE A 233 8.45 10.95 -11.43
C PHE A 233 7.74 9.83 -10.65
N ALA A 234 7.39 10.09 -9.39
CA ALA A 234 6.67 9.14 -8.54
C ALA A 234 5.30 8.76 -9.11
N LEU A 235 4.56 9.71 -9.70
CA LEU A 235 3.29 9.45 -10.38
C LEU A 235 3.50 8.60 -11.64
N ILE A 236 4.45 8.98 -12.50
CA ILE A 236 4.79 8.24 -13.73
C ILE A 236 5.19 6.80 -13.38
N TYR A 237 6.10 6.62 -12.42
CA TYR A 237 6.54 5.30 -11.99
C TYR A 237 5.38 4.44 -11.47
N THR A 238 4.48 5.03 -10.69
CA THR A 238 3.35 4.32 -10.08
C THR A 238 2.29 3.92 -11.10
N PHE A 239 1.93 4.82 -12.01
CA PHE A 239 0.81 4.62 -12.94
C PHE A 239 1.20 4.00 -14.28
N ILE A 240 2.43 4.23 -14.77
CA ILE A 240 2.88 3.74 -16.09
C ILE A 240 3.71 2.47 -15.90
N ILE A 241 4.89 2.59 -15.27
CA ILE A 241 5.88 1.50 -15.21
C ILE A 241 5.35 0.31 -14.40
N LYS A 242 4.80 0.57 -13.21
CA LYS A 242 4.34 -0.49 -12.32
C LYS A 242 3.06 -1.19 -12.82
N ALA A 243 2.30 -0.57 -13.72
CA ALA A 243 1.15 -1.17 -14.37
C ALA A 243 1.57 -2.14 -15.49
N GLU A 244 2.59 -1.78 -16.28
CA GLU A 244 3.16 -2.64 -17.32
C GLU A 244 3.87 -3.88 -16.75
N LEU A 245 4.60 -3.75 -15.64
CA LEU A 245 5.23 -4.89 -14.97
C LEU A 245 4.22 -5.92 -14.43
N GLY A 246 3.05 -5.46 -13.97
CA GLY A 246 2.00 -6.34 -13.44
C GLY A 246 1.29 -7.17 -14.52
N THR A 247 1.22 -6.67 -15.76
CA THR A 247 0.62 -7.40 -16.88
C THR A 247 1.58 -8.42 -17.47
N THR A 248 2.88 -8.10 -17.51
CA THR A 248 3.93 -9.00 -18.00
C THR A 248 4.07 -10.26 -17.14
N HIS A 249 4.06 -10.13 -15.81
CA HIS A 249 4.17 -11.28 -14.89
C HIS A 249 2.98 -12.25 -15.00
N LEU A 250 1.78 -11.73 -15.26
CA LEU A 250 0.58 -12.56 -15.47
C LEU A 250 0.64 -13.32 -16.80
N GLN A 251 1.19 -12.72 -17.86
CA GLN A 251 1.44 -13.43 -19.12
C GLN A 251 2.48 -14.55 -18.95
N GLU A 252 3.50 -14.33 -18.14
CA GLU A 252 4.52 -15.34 -17.87
C GLU A 252 3.96 -16.52 -17.07
N GLU A 253 3.24 -16.28 -15.97
CA GLU A 253 2.61 -17.35 -15.18
C GLU A 253 1.55 -18.14 -15.99
N THR A 254 0.75 -17.47 -16.82
CA THR A 254 -0.23 -18.14 -17.68
C THR A 254 0.45 -19.02 -18.74
N SER A 255 1.55 -18.55 -19.34
CA SER A 255 2.31 -19.35 -20.31
C SER A 255 2.92 -20.62 -19.68
N GLN A 256 3.37 -20.53 -18.42
CA GLN A 256 3.89 -21.68 -17.67
C GLN A 256 2.79 -22.67 -17.31
N LEU A 257 1.63 -22.18 -16.87
CA LEU A 257 0.45 -23.00 -16.59
C LEU A 257 -0.03 -23.76 -17.84
N GLN A 258 -0.03 -23.09 -18.99
CA GLN A 258 -0.41 -23.72 -20.26
C GLN A 258 0.58 -24.82 -20.65
N GLY A 259 1.89 -24.59 -20.47
CA GLY A 259 2.91 -25.62 -20.68
C GLY A 259 2.75 -26.84 -19.76
N HIS A 260 2.36 -26.64 -18.50
CA HIS A 260 2.09 -27.74 -17.57
C HIS A 260 0.83 -28.54 -17.97
N ILE A 261 -0.21 -27.86 -18.47
CA ILE A 261 -1.42 -28.51 -18.98
C ILE A 261 -1.09 -29.38 -20.20
N THR A 262 -0.24 -28.90 -21.11
CA THR A 262 0.20 -29.69 -22.29
C THR A 262 1.02 -30.91 -21.87
N GLN A 263 1.88 -30.80 -20.85
CA GLN A 263 2.60 -31.97 -20.33
C GLN A 263 1.65 -33.02 -19.72
N VAL A 264 0.62 -32.57 -18.99
CA VAL A 264 -0.39 -33.49 -18.44
C VAL A 264 -1.20 -34.12 -19.57
N HIS A 265 -1.51 -33.38 -20.65
CA HIS A 265 -2.17 -33.90 -21.85
C HIS A 265 -1.37 -35.05 -22.48
N ASP A 266 -0.08 -34.84 -22.76
CA ASP A 266 0.79 -35.84 -23.36
C ASP A 266 0.93 -37.08 -22.46
N LEU A 267 1.04 -36.90 -21.15
CA LEU A 267 1.17 -38.00 -20.19
C LEU A 267 -0.10 -38.85 -20.15
N VAL A 268 -1.27 -38.20 -20.15
CA VAL A 268 -2.58 -38.83 -20.15
C VAL A 268 -2.81 -39.63 -21.43
N GLU A 269 -2.49 -39.06 -22.59
CA GLU A 269 -2.64 -39.75 -23.87
C GLU A 269 -1.70 -40.96 -23.96
N HIS A 270 -0.48 -40.84 -23.44
CA HIS A 270 0.46 -41.94 -23.34
C HIS A 270 -0.04 -43.07 -22.42
N ILE A 271 -0.64 -42.74 -21.27
CA ILE A 271 -1.20 -43.73 -20.33
C ILE A 271 -2.42 -44.43 -20.93
N SER A 272 -3.36 -43.70 -21.54
CA SER A 272 -4.53 -44.29 -22.19
C SER A 272 -4.12 -45.26 -23.31
N HIS A 273 -3.13 -44.87 -24.12
CA HIS A 273 -2.59 -45.75 -25.16
C HIS A 273 -1.93 -47.01 -24.58
N HIS A 274 -1.23 -46.91 -23.44
CA HIS A 274 -0.64 -48.06 -22.77
C HIS A 274 -1.69 -48.99 -22.15
N ALA A 275 -2.71 -48.42 -21.51
CA ALA A 275 -3.83 -49.16 -20.93
C ALA A 275 -4.58 -49.97 -21.99
N LYS A 276 -4.87 -49.33 -23.13
CA LYS A 276 -5.54 -49.97 -24.28
C LYS A 276 -4.71 -51.09 -24.90
N ARG A 277 -3.38 -50.91 -24.94
CA ARG A 277 -2.46 -51.97 -25.38
C ARG A 277 -2.48 -53.16 -24.42
N CYS A 278 -2.46 -52.92 -23.10
CA CYS A 278 -2.57 -53.98 -22.09
C CYS A 278 -3.91 -54.73 -22.16
N GLU A 279 -5.03 -54.01 -22.37
CA GLU A 279 -6.35 -54.62 -22.54
C GLU A 279 -6.38 -55.62 -23.72
N VAL A 280 -5.81 -55.22 -24.87
CA VAL A 280 -5.74 -56.10 -26.06
C VAL A 280 -4.90 -57.36 -25.78
N PHE A 281 -3.80 -57.25 -25.02
CA PHE A 281 -2.98 -58.40 -24.65
C PHE A 281 -3.67 -59.34 -23.66
N LEU A 282 -4.50 -58.80 -22.77
CA LEU A 282 -5.16 -59.58 -21.71
C LEU A 282 -6.44 -60.29 -22.18
N LYS A 283 -7.05 -59.82 -23.26
CA LYS A 283 -8.34 -60.31 -23.77
C LYS A 283 -8.36 -61.79 -24.19
N ASP A 284 -7.22 -62.38 -24.55
CA ASP A 284 -7.11 -63.76 -25.02
C ASP A 284 -6.73 -64.78 -23.92
N THR A 285 -6.71 -64.38 -22.64
CA THR A 285 -6.25 -65.24 -21.53
C THR A 285 -7.43 -65.78 -20.70
N PRO A 286 -7.52 -67.11 -20.45
CA PRO A 286 -8.68 -67.74 -19.78
C PRO A 286 -8.69 -67.60 -18.24
N ASP A 287 -7.88 -66.71 -17.66
CA ASP A 287 -7.71 -66.57 -16.22
C ASP A 287 -8.68 -65.54 -15.62
N GLN A 288 -9.37 -65.90 -14.54
CA GLN A 288 -10.44 -65.10 -13.95
C GLN A 288 -9.90 -63.80 -13.32
N ASP A 289 -8.70 -63.84 -12.74
CA ASP A 289 -8.02 -62.69 -12.15
C ASP A 289 -7.57 -61.66 -13.21
N LEU A 290 -7.29 -62.10 -14.45
CA LEU A 290 -6.89 -61.22 -15.54
C LEU A 290 -8.09 -60.51 -16.20
N GLN A 291 -9.30 -61.07 -16.10
CA GLN A 291 -10.53 -60.40 -16.51
C GLN A 291 -10.89 -59.23 -15.58
N GLU A 292 -10.73 -59.40 -14.27
CA GLU A 292 -10.93 -58.33 -13.28
C GLU A 292 -9.94 -57.17 -13.51
N LEU A 293 -8.68 -57.49 -13.84
CA LEU A 293 -7.67 -56.49 -14.20
C LEU A 293 -8.03 -55.70 -15.47
N SER A 294 -8.60 -56.37 -16.48
CA SER A 294 -9.09 -55.73 -17.70
C SER A 294 -10.26 -54.78 -17.43
N GLU A 295 -11.13 -55.11 -16.47
CA GLU A 295 -12.26 -54.28 -16.10
C GLU A 295 -11.80 -53.00 -15.37
N HIS A 296 -10.84 -53.13 -14.45
CA HIS A 296 -10.20 -51.99 -13.80
C HIS A 296 -9.46 -51.07 -14.75
N LEU A 297 -8.76 -51.60 -15.76
CA LEU A 297 -8.10 -50.80 -16.79
C LEU A 297 -9.09 -49.96 -17.60
N LYS A 298 -10.28 -50.50 -17.88
CA LYS A 298 -11.36 -49.79 -18.57
C LYS A 298 -11.96 -48.68 -17.72
N GLU A 299 -12.10 -48.92 -16.41
CA GLU A 299 -12.55 -47.89 -15.47
C GLU A 299 -11.54 -46.74 -15.34
N ILE A 300 -10.23 -47.05 -15.36
CA ILE A 300 -9.16 -46.06 -15.35
C ILE A 300 -9.20 -45.18 -16.61
N ASP A 301 -9.40 -45.77 -17.81
CA ASP A 301 -9.51 -45.01 -19.06
C ASP A 301 -10.69 -44.02 -19.04
N VAL A 302 -11.84 -44.44 -18.51
CA VAL A 302 -13.02 -43.57 -18.35
C VAL A 302 -12.74 -42.39 -17.40
N LYS A 303 -12.14 -42.65 -16.23
CA LYS A 303 -11.78 -41.58 -15.27
C LYS A 303 -10.73 -40.62 -15.81
N ILE A 304 -9.80 -41.11 -16.61
CA ILE A 304 -8.82 -40.28 -17.31
C ILE A 304 -9.51 -39.33 -18.30
N HIS A 305 -10.49 -39.83 -19.06
CA HIS A 305 -11.28 -39.01 -19.99
C HIS A 305 -12.14 -37.96 -19.27
N GLU A 306 -12.66 -38.26 -18.09
CA GLU A 306 -13.41 -37.31 -17.26
C GLU A 306 -12.50 -36.21 -16.68
N LEU A 307 -11.31 -36.59 -16.18
CA LEU A 307 -10.28 -35.65 -15.75
C LEU A 307 -9.89 -34.69 -16.88
N PHE A 308 -9.78 -35.21 -18.11
CA PHE A 308 -9.51 -34.41 -19.30
C PHE A 308 -10.57 -33.33 -19.55
N GLY A 309 -11.85 -33.70 -19.42
CA GLY A 309 -12.97 -32.76 -19.53
C GLY A 309 -12.88 -31.63 -18.51
N HIS A 310 -12.50 -31.94 -17.26
CA HIS A 310 -12.33 -30.94 -16.21
C HIS A 310 -11.17 -29.98 -16.47
N VAL A 311 -10.01 -30.48 -16.91
CA VAL A 311 -8.84 -29.63 -17.21
C VAL A 311 -9.16 -28.67 -18.35
N LYS A 312 -9.76 -29.17 -19.43
CA LYS A 312 -10.14 -28.34 -20.59
C LYS A 312 -11.21 -27.29 -20.24
N HIS A 313 -12.14 -27.63 -19.35
CA HIS A 313 -13.13 -26.67 -18.86
C HIS A 313 -12.48 -25.53 -18.08
N VAL A 314 -11.51 -25.84 -17.21
CA VAL A 314 -10.76 -24.84 -16.44
C VAL A 314 -9.89 -23.95 -17.35
N GLU A 315 -9.24 -24.55 -18.36
CA GLU A 315 -8.46 -23.80 -19.36
C GLU A 315 -9.33 -22.78 -20.10
N ASN A 316 -10.50 -23.21 -20.60
CA ASN A 316 -11.43 -22.31 -21.29
C ASN A 316 -11.92 -21.18 -20.37
N GLN A 317 -12.21 -21.47 -19.09
CA GLN A 317 -12.62 -20.43 -18.14
C GLN A 317 -11.52 -19.40 -17.86
N LEU A 318 -10.27 -19.85 -17.74
CA LEU A 318 -9.13 -18.96 -17.55
C LEU A 318 -8.90 -18.05 -18.76
N GLN A 319 -9.03 -18.59 -19.97
CA GLN A 319 -8.87 -17.83 -21.20
C GLN A 319 -9.98 -16.77 -21.37
N ASP A 320 -11.23 -17.13 -21.07
CA ASP A 320 -12.38 -16.22 -21.06
C ASP A 320 -12.23 -15.08 -20.05
N GLU A 321 -11.77 -15.39 -18.83
CA GLU A 321 -11.46 -14.38 -17.80
C GLU A 321 -10.34 -13.45 -18.23
N TYR A 322 -9.29 -13.98 -18.87
CA TYR A 322 -8.18 -13.18 -19.38
C TYR A 322 -8.64 -12.23 -20.49
N GLU A 323 -9.42 -12.71 -21.45
CA GLU A 323 -9.94 -11.90 -22.55
C GLU A 323 -10.91 -10.81 -22.06
N LYS A 324 -11.75 -11.11 -21.06
CA LYS A 324 -12.57 -10.11 -20.36
C LYS A 324 -11.72 -9.07 -19.63
N LEU A 325 -10.63 -9.46 -18.98
CA LEU A 325 -9.73 -8.54 -18.30
C LEU A 325 -8.96 -7.66 -19.29
N ALA A 326 -8.54 -8.20 -20.42
CA ALA A 326 -7.89 -7.47 -21.51
C ALA A 326 -8.85 -6.45 -22.13
N ASN A 327 -10.06 -6.86 -22.52
CA ASN A 327 -11.06 -5.97 -23.11
C ASN A 327 -11.48 -4.85 -22.15
N ASN A 328 -11.65 -5.15 -20.85
CA ASN A 328 -11.94 -4.13 -19.83
C ASN A 328 -10.77 -3.15 -19.61
N ALA A 329 -9.51 -3.58 -19.84
CA ALA A 329 -8.35 -2.70 -19.77
C ALA A 329 -8.26 -1.77 -21.01
N PHE A 330 -8.69 -2.23 -22.18
CA PHE A 330 -8.70 -1.45 -23.43
C PHE A 330 -9.87 -0.46 -23.52
N ASP A 331 -11.08 -0.84 -23.09
CA ASP A 331 -12.25 0.06 -23.06
C ASP A 331 -12.07 1.24 -22.09
N LYS A 332 -11.28 1.03 -21.03
CA LYS A 332 -10.96 2.08 -20.05
C LYS A 332 -9.87 3.05 -20.52
N LYS A 333 -9.25 2.78 -21.68
CA LYS A 333 -8.22 3.61 -22.30
C LYS A 333 -8.80 4.46 -23.46
N THR A 334 -10.04 4.19 -23.88
CA THR A 334 -10.72 4.81 -25.02
C THR A 334 -11.94 5.67 -24.65
N ASN A 335 -12.34 5.68 -23.38
CA ASN A 335 -13.19 6.71 -22.75
C ASN A 335 -12.40 7.45 -21.69
#